data_AF-A0A8B8ZT26-F1
#
_entry.id   AF-A0A8B8ZT26-F1
#
_cell.length_a   1.000
_cell.length_b   1.000
_cell.length_c   1.000
_cell.angle_alpha   90.00
_cell.angle_beta   90.00
_cell.angle_gamma   90.00
#
_symmetry.space_group_name_H-M   'P 1'
#
loop_
_entity.id
_entity.type
_entity.pdbx_description
1 polymer ?
#
loop_
_entity_poly.entity_id
_entity_poly.type
_entity_poly.pdbx_seq_one_letter_code
_entity_poly.pdbx_strand_id
1 'polypeptide(L)'
;MAGRGEESEGCGHIGRLPEDCISHVLSLTTPRDSCRAALVSAAFRSAASSDAVWERFLPSDYQPILSRAVEPVEYSSKRELYFRLCDSILVDGGRLQCFQLERSTGGKCYMICPRSMRIIWGDEPRYWSWISLPESRYVHHPSTFEEISFGF
;
A
#
# COMPACT_ATOMS: atom_id res chain seq x y z
N MET A 1 30.05 -54.52 -22.70
CA MET A 1 28.74 -54.03 -22.22
C MET A 1 29.04 -52.80 -21.37
N ALA A 2 28.97 -51.60 -21.96
CA ALA A 2 27.76 -50.77 -22.00
C ALA A 2 27.31 -50.43 -20.57
N GLY A 3 27.24 -49.19 -20.11
CA GLY A 3 27.39 -47.89 -20.74
C GLY A 3 26.86 -46.87 -19.73
N ARG A 4 27.68 -45.85 -19.48
CA ARG A 4 27.39 -44.48 -19.03
C ARG A 4 25.91 -44.08 -18.90
N GLY A 5 25.60 -43.41 -17.79
CA GLY A 5 24.35 -42.67 -17.60
C GLY A 5 24.33 -41.91 -16.28
N GLU A 6 25.34 -41.06 -16.03
CA GLU A 6 25.16 -39.93 -15.12
C GLU A 6 24.13 -39.00 -15.76
N GLU A 7 22.87 -39.12 -15.36
CA GLU A 7 21.89 -38.07 -15.57
C GLU A 7 22.06 -37.06 -14.44
N SER A 8 22.97 -36.12 -14.67
CA SER A 8 22.95 -34.84 -14.00
C SER A 8 21.67 -34.13 -14.42
N GLU A 9 20.62 -34.25 -13.61
CA GLU A 9 19.50 -33.31 -13.65
C GLU A 9 20.02 -31.96 -13.15
N GLY A 10 20.67 -31.23 -14.05
CA GLY A 10 20.97 -29.81 -13.90
C GLY A 10 19.69 -28.99 -13.97
N CYS A 11 18.78 -29.17 -13.02
CA CYS A 11 17.72 -28.21 -12.77
C CYS A 11 18.32 -27.14 -11.86
N GLY A 12 18.66 -25.98 -12.44
CA GLY A 12 19.14 -24.83 -11.67
C GLY A 12 18.11 -24.45 -10.61
N HIS A 13 18.34 -24.88 -9.37
CA HIS A 13 17.44 -24.59 -8.28
C HIS A 13 17.44 -23.08 -8.06
N ILE A 14 16.30 -22.42 -8.26
CA ILE A 14 16.14 -20.97 -8.08
C ILE A 14 16.57 -20.50 -6.67
N GLY A 15 16.60 -21.41 -5.69
CA GLY A 15 17.15 -21.18 -4.34
C GLY A 15 18.68 -21.10 -4.24
N ARG A 16 19.44 -21.32 -5.32
CA ARG A 16 20.90 -21.11 -5.37
C ARG A 16 21.32 -19.74 -5.88
N LEU A 17 20.36 -18.91 -6.31
CA LEU A 17 20.64 -17.54 -6.71
C LEU A 17 21.11 -16.72 -5.49
N PRO A 18 22.04 -15.76 -5.67
CA PRO A 18 22.36 -14.78 -4.64
C PRO A 18 21.10 -14.04 -4.18
N GLU A 19 21.04 -13.69 -2.89
CA GLU A 19 19.89 -13.00 -2.30
C GLU A 19 19.58 -11.67 -3.02
N ASP A 20 20.60 -10.95 -3.48
CA ASP A 20 20.44 -9.71 -4.23
C ASP A 20 19.72 -9.92 -5.56
N CYS A 21 20.00 -11.04 -6.26
CA CYS A 21 19.31 -11.38 -7.51
C CYS A 21 17.83 -11.67 -7.24
N ILE A 22 17.52 -12.41 -6.17
CA ILE A 22 16.15 -12.71 -5.78
C ILE A 22 15.43 -11.42 -5.39
N SER A 23 16.06 -10.59 -4.56
CA SER A 23 15.52 -9.29 -4.12
C SER A 23 15.26 -8.37 -5.31
N HIS A 24 16.19 -8.31 -6.27
CA HIS A 24 16.00 -7.52 -7.48
C HIS A 24 14.77 -7.96 -8.27
N VAL A 25 14.62 -9.27 -8.54
CA VAL A 25 13.43 -9.80 -9.24
C VAL A 25 12.16 -9.49 -8.46
N LEU A 26 12.16 -9.72 -7.13
CA LEU A 26 11.01 -9.44 -6.29
C LEU A 26 10.61 -7.97 -6.30
N SER A 27 11.57 -7.04 -6.32
CA SER A 27 11.30 -5.60 -6.43
C SER A 27 10.55 -5.19 -7.70
N LEU A 28 10.56 -6.03 -8.74
CA LEU A 28 9.85 -5.83 -10.00
C LEU A 28 8.46 -6.50 -10.02
N THR A 29 8.05 -7.12 -8.91
CA THR A 29 6.73 -7.77 -8.76
C THR A 29 5.77 -6.88 -7.98
N THR A 30 4.61 -7.41 -7.58
CA THR A 30 3.71 -6.72 -6.65
C THR A 30 4.07 -7.02 -5.18
N PRO A 31 3.71 -6.14 -4.23
CA PRO A 31 3.79 -6.42 -2.79
C PRO A 31 3.14 -7.75 -2.39
N ARG A 32 1.99 -8.07 -3.01
CA ARG A 32 1.28 -9.33 -2.81
C ARG A 32 2.11 -10.53 -3.26
N ASP A 33 2.72 -10.46 -4.44
CA ASP A 33 3.53 -11.57 -4.98
C ASP A 33 4.84 -11.74 -4.21
N SER A 34 5.47 -10.65 -3.78
CA SER A 34 6.63 -10.71 -2.89
C SER A 34 6.32 -11.40 -1.55
N CYS A 35 5.16 -11.10 -0.96
CA CYS A 35 4.70 -11.79 0.25
C CYS A 35 4.46 -13.29 0.03
N ARG A 36 3.93 -13.70 -1.14
CA ARG A 36 3.76 -15.11 -1.51
C ARG A 36 5.10 -15.79 -1.75
N ALA A 37 6.03 -15.12 -2.41
CA ALA A 37 7.36 -15.63 -2.70
C ALA A 37 8.13 -15.95 -1.41
N ALA A 38 7.93 -15.18 -0.34
CA ALA A 38 8.51 -15.44 0.97
C ALA A 38 8.18 -16.83 1.57
N LEU A 39 7.12 -17.50 1.07
CA LEU A 39 6.72 -18.84 1.51
C LEU A 39 7.48 -19.97 0.80
N VAL A 40 8.21 -19.67 -0.28
CA VAL A 40 8.89 -20.67 -1.12
C VAL A 40 10.11 -21.27 -0.42
N SER A 41 10.97 -20.44 0.18
CA SER A 41 12.18 -20.90 0.88
C SER A 41 12.71 -19.84 1.85
N ALA A 42 13.71 -20.20 2.67
CA ALA A 42 14.36 -19.25 3.58
C ALA A 42 15.06 -18.10 2.83
N ALA A 43 15.71 -18.40 1.69
CA ALA A 43 16.36 -17.38 0.86
C ALA A 43 15.34 -16.37 0.29
N PHE A 44 14.20 -16.87 -0.22
CA PHE A 44 13.12 -16.00 -0.69
C PHE A 44 12.48 -15.19 0.44
N ARG A 45 12.36 -15.77 1.64
CA ARG A 45 11.84 -15.06 2.81
C ARG A 45 12.72 -13.89 3.22
N SER A 46 14.04 -14.10 3.21
CA SER A 46 15.03 -13.05 3.49
C SER A 46 14.95 -11.94 2.44
N ALA A 47 15.07 -12.31 1.16
CA ALA A 47 15.00 -11.39 0.03
C ALA A 47 13.69 -10.58 0.00
N ALA A 48 12.54 -11.22 0.17
CA ALA A 48 11.22 -10.59 0.17
C ALA A 48 10.99 -9.65 1.36
N SER A 49 11.80 -9.75 2.41
CA SER A 49 11.73 -8.88 3.58
C SER A 49 12.73 -7.72 3.52
N SER A 50 13.58 -7.66 2.48
CA SER A 50 14.63 -6.67 2.35
C SER A 50 14.09 -5.27 2.04
N ASP A 51 14.69 -4.25 2.63
CA ASP A 51 14.32 -2.86 2.38
C ASP A 51 14.53 -2.43 0.91
N ALA A 52 15.43 -3.08 0.18
CA ALA A 52 15.63 -2.85 -1.25
C ALA A 52 14.36 -3.18 -2.08
N VAL A 53 13.64 -4.26 -1.71
CA VAL A 53 12.36 -4.63 -2.33
C VAL A 53 11.29 -3.61 -1.97
N TRP A 54 11.13 -3.31 -0.68
CA TRP A 54 10.03 -2.46 -0.21
C TRP A 54 10.20 -0.98 -0.57
N GLU A 55 11.43 -0.50 -0.75
CA GLU A 55 11.68 0.84 -1.34
C GLU A 55 11.02 0.98 -2.72
N ARG A 56 11.01 -0.09 -3.52
CA ARG A 56 10.45 -0.07 -4.88
C ARG A 56 8.92 -0.07 -4.88
N PHE A 57 8.31 -0.59 -3.82
CA PHE A 57 6.86 -0.64 -3.62
C PHE A 57 6.31 0.64 -2.99
N LEU A 58 7.14 1.37 -2.25
CA LEU A 58 6.77 2.67 -1.73
C LEU A 58 6.69 3.69 -2.87
N PRO A 59 5.73 4.65 -2.80
CA PRO A 59 5.73 5.75 -3.74
C PRO A 59 6.97 6.61 -3.60
N SER A 60 7.55 7.10 -4.70
CA SER A 60 8.79 7.90 -4.67
C SER A 60 8.72 9.19 -3.83
N ASP A 61 7.51 9.68 -3.57
CA ASP A 61 7.18 10.87 -2.78
C ASP A 61 6.63 10.51 -1.38
N TYR A 62 6.91 9.31 -0.87
CA TYR A 62 6.46 8.91 0.46
C TYR A 62 7.00 9.84 1.56
N GLN A 63 8.23 10.36 1.43
CA GLN A 63 8.81 11.32 2.38
C GLN A 63 7.99 12.64 2.47
N PRO A 64 7.68 13.33 1.34
CA PRO A 64 6.71 14.42 1.34
C PRO A 64 5.36 14.06 1.95
N ILE A 65 4.82 12.87 1.67
CA ILE A 65 3.55 12.42 2.24
C ILE A 65 3.63 12.31 3.76
N LEU A 66 4.71 11.74 4.30
CA LEU A 66 4.97 11.64 5.73
C LEU A 66 5.10 13.02 6.39
N SER A 67 5.71 13.99 5.73
CA SER A 67 5.81 15.37 6.26
C SER A 67 4.45 16.08 6.39
N ARG A 68 3.45 15.64 5.62
CA ARG A 68 2.08 16.15 5.64
C ARG A 68 1.19 15.38 6.62
N ALA A 69 1.67 14.26 7.16
CA ALA A 69 0.92 13.46 8.12
C ALA A 69 0.71 14.25 9.41
N VAL A 70 -0.51 14.19 9.96
CA VAL A 70 -0.84 14.88 11.20
C VAL A 70 -0.18 14.23 12.40
N GLU A 71 -0.09 12.89 12.39
CA GLU A 71 0.59 12.11 13.40
C GLU A 71 1.88 11.54 12.80
N PRO A 72 3.00 11.56 13.53
CA PRO A 72 4.23 10.92 13.09
C PRO A 72 4.02 9.43 12.83
N VAL A 73 4.43 8.97 11.66
CA VAL A 73 4.44 7.54 11.32
C VAL A 73 5.81 6.97 11.69
N GLU A 74 5.88 6.28 12.83
CA GLU A 74 7.08 5.55 13.23
C GLU A 74 7.19 4.22 12.48
N TYR A 75 8.41 3.88 12.06
CA TYR A 75 8.74 2.62 11.39
C TYR A 75 10.22 2.27 11.58
N SER A 76 10.51 0.97 11.62
CA SER A 76 11.87 0.40 11.73
C SER A 76 12.41 -0.17 10.42
N SER A 77 11.53 -0.39 9.43
CA SER A 77 11.86 -0.89 8.10
C SER A 77 10.91 -0.31 7.04
N LYS A 78 11.31 -0.36 5.77
CA LYS A 78 10.47 0.11 4.65
C LYS A 78 9.27 -0.80 4.43
N ARG A 79 9.42 -2.08 4.75
CA ARG A 79 8.31 -3.03 4.80
C ARG A 79 7.26 -2.62 5.81
N GLU A 80 7.69 -2.30 7.04
CA GLU A 80 6.78 -1.84 8.09
C GLU A 80 6.09 -0.55 7.67
N LEU A 81 6.85 0.42 7.15
CA LEU A 81 6.29 1.66 6.61
C LEU A 81 5.20 1.41 5.56
N TYR A 82 5.43 0.50 4.60
CA TYR A 82 4.44 0.18 3.59
C TYR A 82 3.12 -0.29 4.21
N PHE A 83 3.18 -1.21 5.19
CA PHE A 83 1.96 -1.69 5.86
C PHE A 83 1.30 -0.61 6.73
N ARG A 84 2.09 0.25 7.38
CA ARG A 84 1.56 1.41 8.12
C ARG A 84 0.86 2.41 7.20
N LEU A 85 1.32 2.56 5.96
CA LEU A 85 0.66 3.38 4.94
C LEU A 85 -0.52 2.67 4.26
N CYS A 86 -0.65 1.34 4.36
CA CYS A 86 -1.89 0.65 3.99
C CYS A 86 -3.01 0.98 4.97
N ASP A 87 -2.66 1.22 6.23
CA ASP A 87 -3.57 1.85 7.18
C ASP A 87 -3.67 3.33 6.84
N SER A 88 -4.88 3.80 6.60
CA SER A 88 -5.08 5.17 6.18
C SER A 88 -4.66 6.19 7.24
N ILE A 89 -3.74 7.09 6.86
CA ILE A 89 -3.23 8.19 7.68
C ILE A 89 -3.92 9.49 7.31
N LEU A 90 -4.02 10.41 8.27
CA LEU A 90 -4.57 11.73 8.04
C LEU A 90 -3.46 12.68 7.57
N VAL A 91 -3.73 13.44 6.51
CA VAL A 91 -2.77 14.40 5.93
C VAL A 91 -3.40 15.79 5.84
N ASP A 92 -2.57 16.82 5.72
CA ASP A 92 -3.00 18.21 5.43
C ASP A 92 -4.03 18.77 6.42
N GLY A 93 -3.74 18.66 7.72
CA GLY A 93 -4.60 19.24 8.77
C GLY A 93 -5.71 18.32 9.27
N GLY A 94 -5.71 17.04 8.87
CA GLY A 94 -6.25 15.97 9.71
C GLY A 94 -7.71 15.62 9.51
N ARG A 95 -8.51 16.53 8.97
CA ARG A 95 -9.97 16.35 8.89
C ARG A 95 -10.52 16.37 7.49
N LEU A 96 -9.70 16.65 6.49
CA LEU A 96 -10.15 16.93 5.12
C LEU A 96 -9.55 16.00 4.07
N GLN A 97 -8.49 15.27 4.43
CA GLN A 97 -7.84 14.34 3.52
C GLN A 97 -7.19 13.19 4.30
N CYS A 98 -7.38 11.96 3.82
CA CYS A 98 -6.60 10.82 4.27
C CYS A 98 -5.88 10.18 3.08
N PHE A 99 -4.74 9.59 3.37
CA PHE A 99 -3.89 8.88 2.43
C PHE A 99 -3.78 7.43 2.86
N GLN A 100 -3.84 6.51 1.90
CA GLN A 100 -3.53 5.10 2.11
C GLN A 100 -2.93 4.48 0.85
N LEU A 101 -2.21 3.38 1.01
CA LEU A 101 -1.77 2.52 -0.08
C LEU A 101 -2.77 1.38 -0.31
N GLU A 102 -3.06 1.09 -1.57
CA GLU A 102 -3.77 -0.11 -1.95
C GLU A 102 -2.86 -1.31 -1.68
N ARG A 103 -3.24 -2.15 -0.71
CA ARG A 103 -2.38 -3.16 -0.11
C ARG A 103 -1.74 -4.13 -1.11
N SER A 104 -2.43 -4.46 -2.19
CA SER A 104 -1.96 -5.42 -3.21
C SER A 104 -0.95 -4.85 -4.18
N THR A 105 -1.17 -3.63 -4.65
CA THR A 105 -0.41 -3.02 -5.76
C THR A 105 0.52 -1.92 -5.33
N GLY A 106 0.32 -1.31 -4.16
CA GLY A 106 1.02 -0.10 -3.73
C GLY A 106 0.47 1.18 -4.36
N GLY A 107 -0.70 1.10 -5.01
CA GLY A 107 -1.37 2.27 -5.57
C GLY A 107 -1.71 3.31 -4.50
N LYS A 108 -1.57 4.60 -4.82
CA LYS A 108 -1.95 5.68 -3.91
C LYS A 108 -3.47 5.87 -3.92
N CYS A 109 -4.06 5.92 -2.73
CA CYS A 109 -5.46 6.22 -2.54
C CYS A 109 -5.58 7.46 -1.64
N TYR A 110 -6.17 8.53 -2.18
CA TYR A 110 -6.55 9.70 -1.40
C TYR A 110 -8.06 9.73 -1.25
N MET A 111 -8.53 9.90 -0.02
CA MET A 111 -9.91 10.21 0.25
C MET A 111 -9.97 11.66 0.73
N ILE A 112 -10.82 12.46 0.10
CA ILE A 112 -10.97 13.88 0.40
C ILE A 112 -12.38 14.09 0.96
N CYS A 113 -12.50 14.86 2.03
CA CYS A 113 -13.80 15.26 2.55
C CYS A 113 -14.54 16.12 1.54
N PRO A 114 -15.85 15.88 1.34
CA PRO A 114 -16.67 16.80 0.56
C PRO A 114 -16.67 18.22 1.15
N ARG A 115 -16.48 18.36 2.47
CA ARG A 115 -16.28 19.65 3.16
C ARG A 115 -15.04 20.42 2.71
N SER A 116 -14.03 19.74 2.17
CA SER A 116 -12.83 20.36 1.61
C SER A 116 -13.07 20.88 0.19
N MET A 117 -14.16 20.44 -0.45
CA MET A 117 -14.48 20.77 -1.82
C MET A 117 -15.50 21.90 -1.88
N ARG A 118 -15.39 22.74 -2.91
CA ARG A 118 -16.40 23.75 -3.21
C ARG A 118 -17.60 23.07 -3.88
N ILE A 119 -18.68 22.90 -3.14
CA ILE A 119 -19.96 22.39 -3.66
C ILE A 119 -20.90 23.57 -3.88
N ILE A 120 -21.47 23.68 -5.09
CA ILE A 120 -22.46 24.72 -5.38
C ILE A 120 -23.67 24.50 -4.45
N TRP A 121 -24.06 25.55 -3.74
CA TRP A 121 -25.10 25.51 -2.70
C TRP A 121 -24.80 24.56 -1.53
N GLY A 122 -23.56 24.10 -1.35
CA GLY A 122 -23.20 23.17 -0.27
C GLY A 122 -23.45 23.72 1.15
N ASP A 123 -23.49 25.04 1.29
CA ASP A 123 -23.82 25.73 2.55
C ASP A 123 -25.30 26.15 2.63
N GLU A 124 -26.09 25.90 1.58
CA GLU A 124 -27.52 26.24 1.55
C GLU A 124 -28.34 25.05 2.09
N PRO A 125 -28.93 25.16 3.29
CA PRO A 125 -29.64 24.06 3.94
C PRO A 125 -30.87 23.59 3.16
N ARG A 126 -31.38 24.41 2.24
CA ARG A 126 -32.49 24.04 1.35
C ARG A 126 -32.12 22.95 0.35
N TYR A 127 -30.84 22.84 -0.01
CA TYR A 127 -30.36 21.89 -1.03
C TYR A 127 -29.46 20.81 -0.45
N TRP A 128 -28.74 21.09 0.65
CA TRP A 128 -27.80 20.15 1.27
C TRP A 128 -27.94 20.16 2.78
N SER A 129 -27.84 18.97 3.39
CA SER A 129 -27.64 18.86 4.84
C SER A 129 -26.37 18.07 5.12
N TRP A 130 -25.59 18.53 6.11
CA TRP A 130 -24.37 17.86 6.53
C TRP A 130 -24.66 16.98 7.75
N ILE A 131 -24.46 15.67 7.62
CA ILE A 131 -24.64 14.67 8.66
C ILE A 131 -23.28 14.24 9.24
N SER A 132 -23.26 13.82 10.49
CA SER A 132 -22.08 13.22 11.12
C SER A 132 -22.32 11.73 11.26
N LEU A 133 -21.42 10.92 10.70
CA LEU A 133 -21.48 9.47 10.83
C LEU A 133 -20.54 9.04 11.95
N PRO A 134 -21.01 8.36 13.02
CA PRO A 134 -20.17 7.98 14.16
C PRO A 134 -18.97 7.10 13.77
N GLU A 135 -19.12 6.30 12.71
CA GLU A 135 -18.11 5.38 12.19
C GLU A 135 -17.11 6.06 11.25
N SER A 136 -17.40 7.29 10.84
CA SER A 136 -16.53 8.02 9.95
C SER A 136 -15.41 8.71 10.73
N ARG A 137 -14.21 8.65 10.15
CA ARG A 137 -13.08 9.46 10.63
C ARG A 137 -13.23 10.96 10.33
N TYR A 138 -14.28 11.35 9.62
CA TYR A 138 -14.59 12.74 9.32
C TYR A 138 -15.80 13.22 10.11
N VAL A 139 -15.74 14.48 10.55
CA VAL A 139 -16.75 15.04 11.45
C VAL A 139 -18.08 15.33 10.72
N HIS A 140 -18.09 15.57 9.40
CA HIS A 140 -19.29 15.90 8.62
C HIS A 140 -19.26 15.37 7.16
N HIS A 141 -20.40 14.90 6.66
CA HIS A 141 -20.67 14.32 5.33
C HIS A 141 -21.96 14.87 4.73
N PRO A 142 -22.14 14.93 3.40
CA PRO A 142 -23.42 15.31 2.82
C PRO A 142 -24.45 14.19 2.99
N SER A 143 -25.70 14.53 3.30
CA SER A 143 -26.80 13.60 3.57
C SER A 143 -27.20 12.69 2.41
N THR A 144 -26.85 13.05 1.18
CA THR A 144 -27.11 12.24 -0.03
C THR A 144 -25.99 11.24 -0.36
N PHE A 145 -24.95 11.13 0.46
CA PHE A 145 -23.83 10.23 0.17
C PHE A 145 -24.16 8.74 0.35
N GLU A 146 -25.31 8.38 0.93
CA GLU A 146 -25.78 6.97 0.95
C GLU A 146 -26.21 6.45 -0.44
N GLU A 147 -26.42 7.31 -1.44
CA GLU A 147 -26.71 6.88 -2.82
C GLU A 147 -25.49 6.91 -3.76
N ILE A 148 -24.32 7.31 -3.27
CA ILE A 148 -23.05 7.03 -3.98
C ILE A 148 -22.38 5.85 -3.29
N SER A 149 -23.11 4.73 -3.28
CA SER A 149 -22.47 3.42 -3.24
C SER A 149 -21.56 3.36 -4.46
N PHE A 150 -20.27 3.70 -4.28
CA PHE A 150 -19.24 3.22 -5.18
C PHE A 150 -19.27 1.70 -5.07
N GLY A 151 -20.01 1.07 -5.99
CA GLY A 151 -19.80 -0.33 -6.32
C GLY A 151 -18.39 -0.45 -6.89
N PHE A 152 -17.47 -0.87 -6.02
CA PHE A 152 -16.24 -1.56 -6.38
C PHE A 152 -16.18 -2.85 -5.57
#